data_AF-A0A367Y8M2-F1
#
_entry.id   AF-A0A367Y8M2-F1
#
_cell.length_a   1.000
_cell.length_b   1.000
_cell.length_c   1.000
_cell.angle_alpha   90.00
_cell.angle_beta   90.00
_cell.angle_gamma   90.00
#
_symmetry.space_group_name_H-M   'P 1'
#
loop_
_entity.id
_entity.type
_entity.pdbx_description
1 polymer ?
#
loop_
_entity_poly.entity_id
_entity_poly.type
_entity_poly.pdbx_seq_one_letter_code
_entity_poly.pdbx_strand_id
1 'polypeptide(L)'
;MSRDELAIGAAIPGFALRILGVAVVAGAALALQPAPFLQIASIVLAVAGAVFPRTGLSWVALLVVPLALLVGDASPARTAIAIAAVHLGHVLATLCLAIPGRSRAALAALAPTARRWIGVQLVSQVVAAAILLVPRADGSGLAWAAPIGAIAVAGLAYLLLRRTN
;
A
#
# COMPACT_ATOMS: atom_id res chain seq x y z
N MET A 1 18.04 22.51 22.91
CA MET A 1 16.83 22.70 22.09
C MET A 1 16.93 24.03 21.40
N SER A 2 17.04 24.06 20.07
CA SER A 2 17.05 25.32 19.31
C SER A 2 15.62 25.87 19.24
N ARG A 3 15.46 27.19 19.06
CA ARG A 3 14.13 27.84 18.98
C ARG A 3 13.24 27.26 17.87
N ASP A 4 13.83 26.63 16.86
CA ASP A 4 13.11 25.97 15.77
C ASP A 4 12.37 24.71 16.24
N GLU A 5 12.91 23.91 17.16
CA GLU A 5 12.26 22.69 17.66
C GLU A 5 10.96 22.99 18.42
N LEU A 6 10.89 24.16 19.07
CA LEU A 6 9.70 24.62 19.79
C LEU A 6 8.56 25.03 18.84
N ALA A 7 8.86 25.38 17.59
CA ALA A 7 7.85 25.86 16.63
C ALA A 7 7.15 24.72 15.85
N ILE A 8 7.82 23.58 15.64
CA ILE A 8 7.31 22.50 14.77
C ILE A 8 6.51 21.42 15.52
N GLY A 9 6.55 21.45 16.86
CA GLY A 9 5.89 20.44 17.71
C GLY A 9 6.49 19.04 17.55
N ALA A 10 5.69 18.01 17.80
CA ALA A 10 6.15 16.62 17.70
C ALA A 10 6.50 16.24 16.24
N ALA A 11 7.69 15.69 16.04
CA ALA A 11 8.23 15.34 14.72
C ALA A 11 8.87 13.95 14.72
N ILE A 12 8.81 13.27 13.58
CA ILE A 12 9.46 11.96 13.36
C ILE A 12 10.58 12.09 12.34
N PRO A 13 11.65 11.28 12.45
CA PRO A 13 12.69 11.27 11.43
C PRO A 13 12.17 10.61 10.15
N GLY A 14 12.57 11.12 8.98
CA GLY A 14 12.12 10.62 7.69
C GLY A 14 12.43 9.14 7.45
N PHE A 15 13.52 8.63 8.03
CA PHE A 15 13.84 7.19 7.96
C PHE A 15 12.80 6.31 8.68
N ALA A 16 12.06 6.83 9.67
CA ALA A 16 11.02 6.07 10.34
C ALA A 16 9.89 5.66 9.38
N LEU A 17 9.56 6.52 8.40
CA LEU A 17 8.57 6.20 7.36
C LEU A 17 9.04 5.06 6.45
N ARG A 18 10.34 4.99 6.18
CA ARG A 18 10.97 3.92 5.38
C ARG A 18 10.92 2.59 6.12
N ILE A 19 11.30 2.60 7.40
CA ILE A 19 11.22 1.41 8.27
C ILE A 19 9.78 0.93 8.37
N LEU A 20 8.82 1.84 8.57
CA LEU A 20 7.41 1.50 8.63
C LEU A 20 6.93 0.89 7.30
N GLY A 21 7.36 1.43 6.15
CA GLY A 21 7.04 0.88 4.83
C GLY A 21 7.56 -0.56 4.67
N VAL A 22 8.81 -0.81 5.05
CA VAL A 22 9.40 -2.16 5.04
C VAL A 22 8.63 -3.08 5.98
N ALA A 23 8.32 -2.64 7.19
CA ALA A 23 7.60 -3.43 8.18
C ALA A 23 6.19 -3.82 7.70
N VAL A 24 5.48 -2.90 7.05
CA VAL A 24 4.15 -3.16 6.47
C VAL A 24 4.24 -4.22 5.37
N VAL A 25 5.18 -4.08 4.42
CA VAL A 25 5.33 -5.06 3.32
C VAL A 25 5.81 -6.41 3.85
N ALA A 26 6.77 -6.42 4.77
CA ALA A 26 7.29 -7.65 5.37
C ALA A 26 6.20 -8.38 6.16
N GLY A 27 5.45 -7.66 7.00
CA GLY A 27 4.33 -8.23 7.76
C GLY A 27 3.25 -8.81 6.83
N ALA A 28 2.90 -8.09 5.75
CA ALA A 28 1.95 -8.60 4.77
C ALA A 28 2.48 -9.81 4.00
N ALA A 29 3.75 -9.81 3.62
CA ALA A 29 4.39 -10.92 2.94
C ALA A 29 4.37 -12.17 3.82
N LEU A 30 4.79 -12.06 5.09
CA LEU A 30 4.79 -13.17 6.05
C LEU A 30 3.39 -13.69 6.37
N ALA A 31 2.40 -12.79 6.47
CA ALA A 31 1.02 -13.17 6.80
C ALA A 31 0.27 -13.82 5.61
N LEU A 32 0.58 -13.41 4.37
CA LEU A 32 -0.22 -13.76 3.21
C LEU A 32 0.46 -14.77 2.28
N GLN A 33 1.78 -14.68 2.06
CA GLN A 33 2.46 -15.48 1.04
C GLN A 33 2.77 -16.89 1.53
N PRO A 34 2.30 -17.95 0.85
CA PRO A 34 2.62 -19.33 1.24
C PRO A 34 4.04 -19.74 0.82
N ALA A 35 4.59 -19.12 -0.22
CA ALA A 35 5.89 -19.50 -0.79
C ALA A 35 7.04 -18.66 -0.21
N PRO A 36 8.07 -19.27 0.40
CA PRO A 36 9.20 -18.53 0.97
C PRO A 36 9.92 -17.62 -0.03
N PHE A 37 10.03 -18.05 -1.29
CA PHE A 37 10.70 -17.23 -2.32
C PHE A 37 9.97 -15.90 -2.57
N LEU A 38 8.63 -15.88 -2.56
CA LEU A 38 7.83 -14.65 -2.73
C LEU A 38 7.91 -13.74 -1.49
N GLN A 39 7.99 -14.35 -0.29
CA GLN A 39 8.21 -13.60 0.95
C GLN A 39 9.55 -12.86 0.89
N ILE A 40 10.62 -13.60 0.59
CA ILE A 40 11.98 -13.06 0.48
C ILE A 40 12.04 -11.98 -0.60
N ALA A 41 11.50 -12.24 -1.80
CA ALA A 41 11.47 -11.28 -2.88
C ALA A 41 10.75 -9.98 -2.48
N SER A 42 9.58 -10.07 -1.84
CA SER A 42 8.82 -8.90 -1.39
C SER A 42 9.60 -8.06 -0.37
N ILE A 43 10.23 -8.73 0.60
CA ILE A 43 11.01 -8.07 1.66
C ILE A 43 12.25 -7.39 1.06
N VAL A 44 13.00 -8.08 0.21
CA VAL A 44 14.20 -7.54 -0.45
C VAL A 44 13.83 -6.34 -1.31
N LEU A 45 12.76 -6.43 -2.11
CA LEU A 45 12.27 -5.31 -2.92
C LEU A 45 11.81 -4.12 -2.07
N ALA A 46 11.14 -4.38 -0.95
CA ALA A 46 10.71 -3.32 -0.03
C ALA A 46 11.92 -2.60 0.61
N VAL A 47 12.93 -3.35 1.05
CA VAL A 47 14.18 -2.80 1.59
C VAL A 47 14.91 -1.99 0.52
N ALA A 48 15.08 -2.56 -0.68
CA ALA A 48 15.74 -1.87 -1.79
C ALA A 48 14.97 -0.59 -2.18
N GLY A 49 13.65 -0.64 -2.26
CA GLY A 49 12.80 0.52 -2.52
C GLY A 49 12.84 1.57 -1.41
N ALA A 50 12.95 1.17 -0.15
CA ALA A 50 13.12 2.09 0.97
C ALA A 50 14.47 2.82 0.94
N VAL A 51 15.53 2.13 0.49
CA VAL A 51 16.86 2.73 0.29
C VAL A 51 16.90 3.61 -0.95
N PHE A 52 16.27 3.16 -2.05
CA PHE A 52 16.25 3.82 -3.35
C PHE A 52 14.83 4.16 -3.81
N PRO A 53 14.13 5.12 -3.17
CA PRO A 53 12.70 5.35 -3.40
C PRO A 53 12.32 5.72 -4.83
N ARG A 54 13.27 6.26 -5.62
CA ARG A 54 13.06 6.65 -7.02
C ARG A 54 13.06 5.49 -8.02
N THR A 55 13.43 4.28 -7.59
CA THR A 55 13.53 3.10 -8.47
C THR A 55 12.18 2.44 -8.74
N GLY A 56 11.13 2.78 -7.99
CA GLY A 56 9.84 2.11 -8.09
C GLY A 56 9.79 0.73 -7.41
N LEU A 57 10.89 0.24 -6.82
CA LEU A 57 10.95 -1.11 -6.23
C LEU A 57 9.95 -1.34 -5.09
N SER A 58 9.61 -0.30 -4.32
CA SER A 58 8.54 -0.40 -3.31
C SER A 58 7.18 -0.72 -3.93
N TRP A 59 6.89 -0.22 -5.13
CA TRP A 59 5.65 -0.52 -5.83
C TRP A 59 5.67 -1.95 -6.37
N VAL A 60 6.81 -2.40 -6.91
CA VAL A 60 6.99 -3.79 -7.31
C VAL A 60 6.77 -4.73 -6.12
N ALA A 61 7.32 -4.42 -4.94
CA ALA A 61 7.10 -5.19 -3.73
C ALA A 61 5.62 -5.29 -3.35
N LEU A 62 4.86 -4.18 -3.49
CA LEU A 62 3.42 -4.14 -3.23
C LEU A 62 2.61 -4.92 -4.26
N LEU A 63 3.07 -5.08 -5.50
CA LEU A 63 2.44 -5.93 -6.50
C LEU A 63 2.54 -7.42 -6.16
N VAL A 64 3.61 -7.83 -5.48
CA VAL A 64 3.78 -9.24 -5.08
C VAL A 64 2.77 -9.63 -4.00
N VAL A 65 2.47 -8.74 -3.04
CA VAL A 65 1.55 -8.99 -1.92
C VAL A 65 0.18 -9.57 -2.34
N PRO A 66 -0.59 -8.97 -3.27
CA PRO A 66 -1.88 -9.51 -3.69
C PRO A 66 -1.79 -10.80 -4.49
N LEU A 67 -0.62 -11.18 -5.04
CA LEU A 67 -0.48 -12.49 -5.71
C LEU A 67 -0.73 -13.65 -4.75
N ALA A 68 -0.52 -13.47 -3.44
CA ALA A 68 -0.89 -14.45 -2.42
C ALA A 68 -2.39 -14.80 -2.42
N LEU A 69 -3.24 -13.85 -2.79
CA LEU A 69 -4.69 -14.04 -2.87
C LEU A 69 -5.11 -14.70 -4.19
N LEU A 70 -4.25 -14.69 -5.21
CA LEU A 70 -4.49 -15.40 -6.46
C LEU A 70 -4.08 -16.87 -6.36
N VAL A 71 -3.03 -17.17 -5.60
CA VAL A 71 -2.46 -18.52 -5.46
C VAL A 71 -3.09 -19.30 -4.30
N GLY A 72 -3.62 -18.63 -3.29
CA GLY A 72 -4.25 -19.25 -2.12
C GLY A 72 -5.67 -18.76 -1.85
N ASP A 73 -6.32 -19.33 -0.83
CA ASP A 73 -7.70 -18.98 -0.51
C ASP A 73 -7.86 -17.52 -0.05
N ALA A 74 -8.80 -16.83 -0.69
CA ALA A 74 -9.19 -15.48 -0.35
C ALA A 74 -10.21 -15.49 0.80
N SER A 75 -9.72 -15.68 2.03
CA SER A 75 -10.54 -15.51 3.23
C SER A 75 -10.79 -14.01 3.51
N PRO A 76 -11.90 -13.65 4.19
CA PRO A 76 -12.22 -12.25 4.50
C PRO A 76 -11.06 -11.53 5.21
N ALA A 77 -10.42 -12.19 6.17
CA ALA A 77 -9.29 -11.64 6.91
C ALA A 77 -8.06 -11.40 6.01
N ARG A 78 -7.73 -12.37 5.13
CA ARG A 78 -6.60 -12.27 4.21
C ARG A 78 -6.80 -11.13 3.20
N THR A 79 -8.01 -11.02 2.65
CA THR A 79 -8.38 -9.91 1.75
C THR A 79 -8.29 -8.56 2.45
N ALA A 80 -8.83 -8.44 3.67
CA ALA A 80 -8.77 -7.20 4.43
C ALA A 80 -7.32 -6.77 4.74
N ILE A 81 -6.45 -7.71 5.14
CA ILE A 81 -5.03 -7.46 5.38
C ILE A 81 -4.33 -7.03 4.10
N ALA A 82 -4.57 -7.71 2.97
CA ALA A 82 -3.94 -7.37 1.70
C ALA A 82 -4.30 -5.95 1.25
N ILE A 83 -5.58 -5.58 1.32
CA ILE A 83 -6.05 -4.23 0.96
C ILE A 83 -5.38 -3.18 1.85
N ALA A 84 -5.38 -3.41 3.17
CA ALA A 84 -4.77 -2.48 4.13
C ALA A 84 -3.26 -2.32 3.91
N ALA A 85 -2.55 -3.42 3.71
CA ALA A 85 -1.11 -3.42 3.48
C ALA A 85 -0.74 -2.75 2.16
N VAL A 86 -1.44 -3.08 1.07
CA VAL A 86 -1.17 -2.49 -0.25
C VAL A 86 -1.43 -0.98 -0.21
N HIS A 87 -2.56 -0.55 0.36
CA HIS A 87 -2.90 0.87 0.41
C HIS A 87 -1.98 1.68 1.33
N LEU A 88 -1.71 1.18 2.55
CA LEU A 88 -0.76 1.84 3.46
C LEU A 88 0.65 1.88 2.85
N GLY A 89 1.08 0.79 2.22
CA GLY A 89 2.36 0.71 1.51
C GLY A 89 2.48 1.74 0.39
N HIS A 90 1.41 1.94 -0.41
CA HIS A 90 1.39 2.99 -1.45
C HIS A 90 1.54 4.39 -0.87
N VAL A 91 0.84 4.68 0.23
CA VAL A 91 0.95 5.97 0.93
C VAL A 91 2.38 6.18 1.44
N LEU A 92 2.96 5.17 2.10
CA LEU A 92 4.32 5.26 2.64
C LEU A 92 5.39 5.37 1.54
N ALA A 93 5.23 4.65 0.44
CA ALA A 93 6.13 4.75 -0.72
C ALA A 93 6.10 6.16 -1.33
N THR A 94 4.91 6.75 -1.43
CA THR A 94 4.73 8.14 -1.90
C THR A 94 5.36 9.14 -0.92
N LEU A 95 5.17 8.96 0.38
CA LEU A 95 5.81 9.80 1.40
C LEU A 95 7.33 9.67 1.36
N CYS A 96 7.88 8.48 1.08
CA CYS A 96 9.33 8.27 0.95
C CYS A 96 9.94 8.96 -0.28
N LEU A 97 9.14 9.23 -1.33
CA LEU A 97 9.55 10.08 -2.45
C LEU A 97 9.58 11.55 -2.08
N ALA A 98 8.59 12.00 -1.29
CA ALA A 98 8.43 13.41 -0.91
C ALA A 98 9.35 13.84 0.25
N ILE A 99 9.62 12.95 1.20
CA ILE A 99 10.31 13.25 2.45
C ILE A 99 11.71 12.62 2.44
N PRO A 100 12.80 13.44 2.39
CA PRO A 100 14.16 12.91 2.47
C PRO A 100 14.39 12.17 3.78
N GLY A 101 15.08 11.03 3.76
CA GLY A 101 15.22 10.19 4.96
C GLY A 101 16.06 10.80 6.08
N ARG A 102 16.92 11.78 5.76
CA ARG A 102 17.70 12.54 6.75
C ARG A 102 16.93 13.74 7.32
N SER A 103 15.73 14.03 6.81
CA SER A 103 14.89 15.12 7.29
C SER A 103 14.01 14.71 8.48
N ARG A 104 13.29 15.68 9.06
CA ARG A 104 12.25 15.45 10.06
C ARG A 104 10.91 15.93 9.50
N ALA A 105 9.86 15.15 9.75
CA ALA A 105 8.50 15.49 9.36
C ALA A 105 7.68 15.78 10.61
N ALA A 106 7.02 16.95 10.65
CA ALA A 106 6.07 17.26 11.72
C ALA A 106 4.87 16.29 11.65
N LEU A 107 4.47 15.73 12.79
CA LEU A 107 3.34 14.80 12.85
C LEU A 107 2.04 15.46 12.37
N ALA A 108 1.85 16.75 12.68
CA ALA A 108 0.71 17.53 12.22
C ALA A 108 0.61 17.59 10.69
N ALA A 109 1.75 17.59 9.98
CA ALA A 109 1.78 17.59 8.52
C ALA A 109 1.37 16.24 7.91
N LEU A 110 1.46 15.14 8.68
CA LEU A 110 1.02 13.82 8.25
C LEU A 110 -0.48 13.57 8.51
N ALA A 111 -1.11 14.39 9.35
CA ALA A 111 -2.51 14.20 9.76
C ALA A 111 -3.50 14.20 8.58
N PRO A 112 -3.41 15.10 7.57
CA PRO A 112 -4.31 15.05 6.41
C PRO A 112 -4.16 13.74 5.62
N THR A 113 -2.92 13.28 5.43
CA THR A 113 -2.63 12.00 4.76
C THR A 113 -3.20 10.82 5.54
N ALA A 114 -3.03 10.80 6.87
CA ALA A 114 -3.58 9.76 7.74
C ALA A 114 -5.11 9.73 7.68
N ARG A 115 -5.79 10.90 7.75
CA ARG A 115 -7.25 10.99 7.63
C ARG A 115 -7.75 10.50 6.28
N ARG A 116 -7.09 10.89 5.19
CA ARG A 116 -7.42 10.41 3.83
C ARG A 116 -7.22 8.90 3.71
N TRP A 117 -6.13 8.38 4.27
CA TRP A 117 -5.88 6.94 4.30
C TRP A 117 -7.00 6.20 5.05
N ILE A 118 -7.39 6.65 6.24
CA ILE A 118 -8.51 6.05 7.00
C ILE A 118 -9.81 6.09 6.19
N GLY A 119 -10.17 7.23 5.59
CA GLY A 119 -11.39 7.35 4.80
C GLY A 119 -11.45 6.38 3.62
N VAL A 120 -10.38 6.33 2.82
CA VAL A 120 -10.27 5.40 1.69
C VAL A 120 -10.24 3.95 2.18
N GLN A 121 -9.59 3.68 3.31
CA GLN A 121 -9.50 2.34 3.88
C GLN A 121 -10.87 1.83 4.32
N LEU A 122 -11.65 2.65 5.04
CA LEU A 122 -13.00 2.27 5.47
C LEU A 122 -13.90 1.93 4.28
N VAL A 123 -13.91 2.79 3.26
CA VAL A 123 -14.68 2.54 2.02
C VAL A 123 -14.21 1.24 1.35
N SER A 124 -12.90 1.06 1.20
CA SER A 124 -12.33 -0.14 0.57
C SER A 124 -12.69 -1.42 1.33
N GLN A 125 -12.65 -1.40 2.67
CA GLN A 125 -13.01 -2.56 3.50
C GLN A 125 -14.51 -2.87 3.42
N VAL A 126 -15.37 -1.84 3.40
CA VAL A 126 -16.82 -2.02 3.21
C VAL A 126 -17.12 -2.63 1.84
N VAL A 127 -16.48 -2.14 0.78
CA VAL A 127 -16.63 -2.71 -0.57
C VAL A 127 -16.13 -4.15 -0.61
N ALA A 128 -14.97 -4.44 -0.01
CA ALA A 128 -14.44 -5.80 0.05
C ALA A 128 -15.38 -6.75 0.81
N ALA A 129 -15.93 -6.32 1.94
CA ALA A 129 -16.92 -7.08 2.70
C ALA A 129 -18.20 -7.31 1.90
N ALA A 130 -18.71 -6.29 1.20
CA ALA A 130 -19.90 -6.40 0.36
C ALA A 130 -19.71 -7.41 -0.79
N ILE A 131 -18.52 -7.43 -1.43
CA ILE A 131 -18.19 -8.38 -2.49
C ILE A 131 -18.26 -9.83 -1.98
N LEU A 132 -17.88 -10.07 -0.72
CA LEU A 132 -17.93 -11.41 -0.13
C LEU A 132 -19.36 -11.92 0.12
N LEU A 133 -20.35 -11.02 0.15
CA LEU A 133 -21.77 -11.36 0.29
C LEU A 133 -22.45 -11.70 -1.04
N VAL A 134 -21.79 -11.48 -2.18
CA VAL A 134 -22.34 -11.80 -3.49
C VAL A 134 -22.40 -13.33 -3.66
N PRO A 135 -23.60 -13.93 -3.84
CA PRO A 135 -23.74 -15.38 -3.98
C PRO A 135 -22.92 -15.91 -5.16
N ARG A 136 -22.09 -16.93 -4.89
CA ARG A 136 -21.29 -17.62 -5.92
C ARG A 136 -22.11 -18.80 -6.44
N ALA A 137 -22.99 -18.57 -7.40
CA ALA A 137 -23.98 -19.56 -7.86
C ALA A 137 -23.39 -20.78 -8.61
N ASP A 138 -22.13 -20.71 -9.06
CA ASP A 138 -21.52 -21.68 -9.98
C ASP A 138 -19.99 -21.80 -9.84
N GLY A 139 -19.39 -21.18 -8.82
CA GLY A 139 -17.93 -21.11 -8.65
C GLY A 139 -17.23 -20.11 -9.59
N SER A 140 -17.94 -19.38 -10.46
CA SER A 140 -17.37 -18.38 -11.40
C SER A 140 -17.38 -16.94 -10.87
N GLY A 141 -17.83 -16.75 -9.62
CA GLY A 141 -18.21 -15.45 -9.06
C GLY A 141 -17.21 -14.31 -9.33
N LEU A 142 -17.70 -13.29 -10.05
CA LEU A 142 -17.02 -12.02 -10.37
C LEU A 142 -15.73 -12.12 -11.19
N ALA A 143 -15.44 -13.24 -11.86
CA ALA A 143 -14.28 -13.34 -12.76
C ALA A 143 -14.29 -12.24 -13.84
N TRP A 144 -15.48 -11.81 -14.28
CA TRP A 144 -15.68 -10.70 -15.22
C TRP A 144 -15.40 -9.31 -14.63
N ALA A 145 -15.41 -9.16 -13.31
CA ALA A 145 -15.12 -7.87 -12.66
C ALA A 145 -13.63 -7.54 -12.66
N ALA A 146 -12.76 -8.55 -12.69
CA ALA A 146 -11.31 -8.36 -12.80
C ALA A 146 -10.89 -7.59 -14.07
N PRO A 147 -11.29 -7.99 -15.30
CA PRO A 147 -10.96 -7.23 -16.49
C PRO A 147 -11.62 -5.84 -16.52
N ILE A 148 -12.85 -5.67 -15.98
CA ILE A 148 -13.48 -4.35 -15.89
C ILE A 148 -12.70 -3.43 -14.94
N GLY A 149 -12.28 -3.93 -13.78
CA GLY A 149 -11.43 -3.19 -12.84
C GLY A 149 -10.10 -2.79 -13.49
N ALA A 150 -9.46 -3.70 -14.21
CA ALA A 150 -8.22 -3.41 -14.93
C ALA A 150 -8.40 -2.32 -15.99
N ILE A 151 -9.49 -2.38 -16.78
CA ILE A 151 -9.83 -1.37 -17.79
C ILE A 151 -10.10 -0.01 -17.12
N ALA A 152 -10.85 0.02 -16.02
CA ALA A 152 -11.14 1.25 -15.29
C ALA A 152 -9.87 1.92 -14.74
N VAL A 153 -8.96 1.14 -14.15
CA VAL A 153 -7.67 1.64 -13.66
C VAL A 153 -6.79 2.13 -14.82
N ALA A 154 -6.71 1.37 -15.92
CA ALA A 154 -5.95 1.77 -17.10
C ALA A 154 -6.51 3.05 -17.75
N GLY A 155 -7.83 3.15 -17.86
CA GLY A 155 -8.51 4.34 -18.38
C GLY A 155 -8.27 5.58 -17.51
N LEU A 156 -8.35 5.43 -16.18
CA LEU A 156 -8.01 6.51 -15.26
C LEU A 156 -6.53 6.93 -15.40
N ALA A 157 -5.61 5.97 -15.46
CA ALA A 157 -4.19 6.25 -15.65
C ALA A 157 -3.93 7.00 -16.97
N TYR A 158 -4.56 6.56 -18.06
CA TYR A 158 -4.49 7.24 -19.36
C TYR A 158 -4.99 8.69 -19.29
N LEU A 159 -6.15 8.92 -18.66
CA LEU A 159 -6.72 10.26 -18.51
C LEU A 159 -5.83 11.18 -17.67
N LEU A 160 -5.21 10.66 -16.61
CA LEU A 160 -4.29 11.42 -15.76
C LEU A 160 -3.01 11.79 -16.52
N LEU A 161 -2.40 10.84 -17.24
CA LEU A 161 -1.20 11.08 -18.06
C LEU A 161 -1.46 12.11 -19.17
N ARG A 162 -2.67 12.09 -19.77
CA ARG A 162 -3.05 13.08 -20.79
C ARG A 162 -3.25 14.50 -20.26
N ARG A 163 -3.51 14.66 -18.97
CA ARG A 163 -3.68 16.00 -18.35
C ARG A 163 -2.35 16.62 -17.92
N THR A 164 -1.30 15.81 -17.77
CA THR A 164 0.04 16.24 -17.34
C THR A 164 1.00 16.51 -18.50
N ASN A 165 0.64 16.09 -19.72
CA ASN A 165 1.34 16.39 -20.97
C ASN A 165 0.59 17.46 -21.75
#